data_AF-A0A0Q3UQM8-F1
#
_entry.id   AF-A0A0Q3UQM8-F1
#
_cell.length_a   1.000
_cell.length_b   1.000
_cell.length_c   1.000
_cell.angle_alpha   90.00
_cell.angle_beta   90.00
_cell.angle_gamma   90.00
#
_symmetry.space_group_name_H-M   'P 1'
#
loop_
_entity.id
_entity.type
_entity.pdbx_description
1 polymer ?
#
loop_
_entity_poly.entity_id
_entity_poly.type
_entity_poly.pdbx_seq_one_letter_code
_entity_poly.pdbx_strand_id
1 'polypeptide(L)'
;MHHQAVPPKAPSVEKQQDNKEFENKKVEKDSKNEQEKQVSLKEENSNSSTNSEVTVKGLSNLGNTCFFNAVMQNLSQTPVLRELLKEAKMAGTAVKIELPELSMEPQLIKLDQPGPLTLAMYQFLTEMQETKRGVVTPKELFAQVCKKAIRFKGYQQQDSHELLRYLLDGMRSEEMQK
;
A
#
# COMPACT_ATOMS: atom_id res chain seq x y z
N MET A 1 -44.31 70.25 -10.55
CA MET A 1 -44.95 69.55 -9.41
C MET A 1 -45.35 68.17 -9.89
N HIS A 2 -44.60 67.15 -9.45
CA HIS A 2 -44.72 65.76 -9.87
C HIS A 2 -45.88 65.07 -9.15
N HIS A 3 -46.83 64.48 -9.87
CA HIS A 3 -47.60 63.33 -9.39
C HIS A 3 -47.92 62.42 -10.57
N GLN A 4 -47.38 61.21 -10.49
CA GLN A 4 -47.37 60.17 -11.52
C GLN A 4 -48.56 59.23 -11.31
N ALA A 5 -49.29 58.95 -12.39
CA ALA A 5 -50.40 58.01 -12.42
C ALA A 5 -49.90 56.56 -12.44
N VAL A 6 -50.53 55.70 -11.64
CA VAL A 6 -50.29 54.25 -11.53
C VAL A 6 -51.16 53.51 -12.54
N PRO A 7 -50.63 52.56 -13.34
CA PRO A 7 -51.45 51.64 -14.13
C PRO A 7 -51.71 50.30 -13.40
N PRO A 8 -52.83 49.60 -13.67
CA PRO A 8 -53.12 48.29 -13.10
C PRO A 8 -52.43 47.15 -13.86
N LYS A 9 -52.02 46.09 -13.13
CA LYS A 9 -51.37 44.87 -13.64
C LYS A 9 -52.39 43.80 -14.06
N ALA A 10 -52.11 43.13 -15.18
CA ALA A 10 -52.79 41.94 -15.69
C ALA A 10 -52.27 40.62 -15.06
N PRO A 11 -53.00 39.50 -15.14
CA PRO A 11 -52.63 38.23 -14.50
C PRO A 11 -51.97 37.19 -15.44
N SER A 12 -51.22 36.29 -14.78
CA SER A 12 -50.87 34.88 -15.11
C SER A 12 -49.97 34.56 -16.32
N VAL A 13 -48.87 33.82 -16.08
CA VAL A 13 -48.72 32.35 -16.32
C VAL A 13 -47.28 31.88 -15.95
N GLU A 14 -47.24 30.87 -15.06
CA GLU A 14 -46.27 29.77 -14.83
C GLU A 14 -44.75 29.99 -14.70
N LYS A 15 -44.19 29.47 -13.59
CA LYS A 15 -43.43 28.20 -13.57
C LYS A 15 -43.19 27.66 -12.15
N GLN A 16 -43.42 26.36 -11.99
CA GLN A 16 -43.23 25.54 -10.79
C GLN A 16 -41.76 25.42 -10.40
N GLN A 17 -41.45 25.54 -9.10
CA GLN A 17 -40.29 24.94 -8.45
C GLN A 17 -40.71 24.48 -7.04
N ASP A 18 -40.66 23.16 -6.84
CA ASP A 18 -40.87 22.46 -5.58
C ASP A 18 -39.61 22.65 -4.70
N ASN A 19 -39.78 23.27 -3.54
CA ASN A 19 -38.77 23.39 -2.48
C ASN A 19 -39.37 22.81 -1.20
N LYS A 20 -38.84 21.68 -0.71
CA LYS A 20 -39.13 21.15 0.64
C LYS A 20 -37.93 21.35 1.57
N GLU A 21 -37.99 22.51 2.22
CA GLU A 21 -37.79 22.78 3.65
C GLU A 21 -37.30 21.61 4.54
N PHE A 22 -36.09 21.76 5.09
CA PHE A 22 -35.63 21.10 6.31
C PHE A 22 -35.70 22.12 7.45
N GLU A 23 -36.64 21.95 8.38
CA GLU A 23 -36.68 22.71 9.62
C GLU A 23 -35.78 22.10 10.70
N ASN A 24 -35.07 22.98 11.37
CA ASN A 24 -34.16 22.74 12.50
C ASN A 24 -34.92 22.54 13.81
N LYS A 25 -34.39 21.68 14.69
CA LYS A 25 -34.38 21.98 16.14
C LYS A 25 -33.15 21.41 16.84
N LYS A 26 -32.33 22.36 17.33
CA LYS A 26 -31.12 22.23 18.15
C LYS A 26 -31.50 22.33 19.63
N VAL A 27 -30.92 21.49 20.51
CA VAL A 27 -30.44 21.76 21.89
C VAL A 27 -29.51 20.56 22.27
N GLU A 28 -28.18 20.71 22.27
CA GLU A 28 -27.26 20.79 23.45
C GLU A 28 -27.41 19.63 24.47
N LYS A 29 -26.39 18.98 25.05
CA LYS A 29 -24.91 19.04 25.07
C LYS A 29 -24.45 17.82 25.92
N ASP A 30 -23.17 17.50 25.84
CA ASP A 30 -22.34 16.73 26.80
C ASP A 30 -22.02 15.23 26.54
N SER A 31 -20.80 15.04 26.01
CA SER A 31 -19.68 14.37 26.70
C SER A 31 -19.92 12.98 27.32
N LYS A 32 -19.55 11.90 26.60
CA LYS A 32 -18.41 11.02 26.94
C LYS A 32 -18.34 9.79 26.03
N ASN A 33 -17.09 9.46 25.74
CA ASN A 33 -16.57 8.44 24.85
C ASN A 33 -16.52 7.06 25.54
N GLU A 34 -16.24 6.04 24.73
CA GLU A 34 -15.68 4.71 25.08
C GLU A 34 -16.65 3.60 25.48
N GLN A 35 -17.07 2.81 24.48
CA GLN A 35 -17.30 1.38 24.66
C GLN A 35 -16.37 0.60 23.74
N GLU A 36 -15.22 0.21 24.31
CA GLU A 36 -14.37 -0.85 23.79
C GLU A 36 -15.16 -2.17 23.78
N LYS A 37 -15.40 -2.72 22.59
CA LYS A 37 -15.83 -4.13 22.46
C LYS A 37 -14.60 -4.98 22.14
N GLN A 38 -13.89 -5.39 23.18
CA GLN A 38 -12.89 -6.45 23.10
C GLN A 38 -13.60 -7.76 22.73
N VAL A 39 -13.29 -8.31 21.56
CA VAL A 39 -13.64 -9.69 21.21
C VAL A 39 -12.46 -10.55 21.61
N SER A 40 -12.62 -11.26 22.73
CA SER A 40 -11.68 -12.27 23.23
C SER A 40 -11.86 -13.55 22.43
N LEU A 41 -10.85 -13.95 21.66
CA LEU A 41 -10.74 -15.32 21.14
C LEU A 41 -9.76 -16.07 22.06
N LYS A 42 -10.33 -16.99 22.84
CA LYS A 42 -9.60 -18.04 23.55
C LYS A 42 -9.21 -19.12 22.54
N GLU A 43 -7.98 -19.62 22.60
CA GLU A 43 -7.68 -21.00 22.19
C GLU A 43 -6.67 -21.64 23.15
N GLU A 44 -7.10 -22.77 23.72
CA GLU A 44 -6.28 -23.74 24.43
C GLU A 44 -5.68 -24.78 23.45
N ASN A 45 -4.78 -25.60 24.00
CA ASN A 45 -3.67 -26.31 23.36
C ASN A 45 -4.01 -27.63 22.63
N SER A 46 -3.09 -28.01 21.72
CA SER A 46 -2.69 -29.36 21.24
C SER A 46 -3.47 -30.08 20.13
N ASN A 47 -2.87 -30.19 18.94
CA ASN A 47 -2.21 -31.43 18.47
C ASN A 47 -1.54 -31.28 17.10
N SER A 48 -0.35 -31.87 16.97
CA SER A 48 0.47 -31.87 15.75
C SER A 48 -0.23 -32.56 14.59
N SER A 49 -0.38 -31.83 13.48
CA SER A 49 -0.57 -32.41 12.15
C SER A 49 0.33 -31.62 11.21
N THR A 50 1.24 -32.32 10.54
CA THR A 50 2.09 -31.77 9.48
C THR A 50 1.21 -31.41 8.28
N ASN A 51 0.57 -30.25 8.39
CA ASN A 51 0.01 -29.53 7.27
C ASN A 51 0.73 -28.18 7.36
N SER A 52 1.58 -27.85 6.38
CA SER A 52 2.20 -26.53 6.27
C SER A 52 1.09 -25.53 5.95
N GLU A 53 0.31 -25.19 6.97
CA GLU A 53 -0.79 -24.28 6.91
C GLU A 53 -0.20 -22.92 6.52
N VAL A 54 -0.50 -22.48 5.30
CA VAL A 54 -0.11 -21.14 4.83
C VAL A 54 -0.91 -20.16 5.67
N THR A 55 -0.36 -19.78 6.81
CA THR A 55 -0.99 -18.79 7.68
C THR A 55 -0.97 -17.45 6.96
N VAL A 56 -2.15 -16.99 6.54
CA VAL A 56 -2.31 -15.69 5.88
C VAL A 56 -1.94 -14.61 6.90
N LYS A 57 -1.01 -13.73 6.51
CA LYS A 57 -0.53 -12.63 7.37
C LYS A 57 -1.29 -11.36 7.05
N GLY A 58 -1.64 -10.58 8.06
CA GLY A 58 -2.17 -9.23 7.90
C GLY A 58 -1.08 -8.22 7.53
N LEU A 59 -1.48 -7.07 7.00
CA LEU A 59 -0.59 -5.93 6.77
C LEU A 59 -1.05 -4.72 7.59
N SER A 60 -0.12 -4.12 8.34
CA SER A 60 -0.37 -2.86 9.04
C SER A 60 -0.71 -1.76 8.03
N ASN A 61 -1.76 -0.99 8.29
CA ASN A 61 -2.07 0.22 7.52
C ASN A 61 -1.16 1.36 8.00
N LEU A 62 -0.54 2.09 7.07
CA LEU A 62 0.40 3.19 7.35
C LEU A 62 -0.24 4.58 7.17
N GLY A 63 -1.57 4.61 7.02
CA GLY A 63 -2.36 5.83 6.78
C GLY A 63 -2.87 5.87 5.33
N ASN A 64 -4.16 5.60 5.12
CA ASN A 64 -4.78 5.50 3.79
C ASN A 64 -4.05 4.54 2.82
N THR A 65 -3.31 3.55 3.32
CA THR A 65 -2.53 2.61 2.51
C THR A 65 -3.24 1.29 2.21
N CYS A 66 -4.58 1.24 2.32
CA CYS A 66 -5.33 0.01 2.02
C CYS A 66 -5.18 -0.43 0.57
N PHE A 67 -5.10 0.52 -0.38
CA PHE A 67 -4.79 0.26 -1.79
C PHE A 67 -3.45 -0.47 -1.96
N PHE A 68 -2.44 -0.06 -1.19
CA PHE A 68 -1.11 -0.68 -1.17
C PHE A 68 -1.15 -2.07 -0.56
N ASN A 69 -1.80 -2.21 0.60
CA ASN A 69 -1.93 -3.50 1.27
C ASN A 69 -2.65 -4.52 0.37
N ALA A 70 -3.69 -4.12 -0.37
CA ALA A 70 -4.40 -5.00 -1.29
C ALA A 70 -3.47 -5.55 -2.40
N VAL A 71 -2.65 -4.69 -3.01
CA VAL A 71 -1.68 -5.12 -4.03
C VAL A 71 -0.62 -6.04 -3.42
N MET A 72 -0.08 -5.68 -2.26
CA MET A 72 0.97 -6.45 -1.61
C MET A 72 0.51 -7.84 -1.18
N GLN A 73 -0.73 -7.97 -0.71
CA GLN A 73 -1.33 -9.27 -0.40
C GLN A 73 -1.38 -10.15 -1.65
N ASN A 74 -1.87 -9.62 -2.78
CA ASN A 74 -1.93 -10.38 -4.03
C ASN A 74 -0.54 -10.82 -4.51
N LEU A 75 0.45 -9.92 -4.49
CA LEU A 75 1.81 -10.25 -4.92
C LEU A 75 2.51 -11.23 -3.98
N SER A 76 2.19 -11.22 -2.68
CA SER A 76 2.71 -12.20 -1.71
C SER A 76 2.26 -13.64 -2.02
N GLN A 77 1.11 -13.78 -2.66
CA GLN A 77 0.55 -15.06 -3.09
C GLN A 77 1.04 -15.48 -4.49
N THR A 78 2.11 -14.86 -5.00
CA THR A 78 2.73 -15.22 -6.28
C THR A 78 4.13 -15.83 -6.04
N PRO A 79 4.26 -17.15 -5.77
CA PRO A 79 5.55 -17.76 -5.41
C PRO A 79 6.66 -17.54 -6.44
N VAL A 80 6.30 -17.58 -7.73
CA VAL A 80 7.22 -17.37 -8.86
C VAL A 80 7.90 -16.01 -8.77
N LEU A 81 7.19 -14.95 -8.34
CA LEU A 81 7.76 -13.61 -8.22
C LEU A 81 8.90 -13.59 -7.21
N ARG A 82 8.73 -14.25 -6.05
CA ARG A 82 9.77 -14.29 -5.02
C ARG A 82 11.01 -15.06 -5.50
N GLU A 83 10.84 -16.19 -6.17
CA GLU A 83 11.97 -16.97 -6.68
C GLU A 83 12.76 -16.17 -7.74
N LEU A 84 12.06 -15.49 -8.66
CA LEU A 84 12.71 -14.59 -9.63
C LEU A 84 13.48 -13.45 -8.94
N LEU A 85 12.90 -12.83 -7.91
CA LEU A 85 13.57 -11.77 -7.15
C LEU A 85 14.74 -12.29 -6.31
N LYS A 86 14.69 -13.56 -5.86
CA LYS A 86 15.80 -14.24 -5.19
C LYS A 86 16.97 -14.42 -6.13
N GLU A 87 16.72 -14.91 -7.34
CA GLU A 87 17.74 -15.05 -8.39
C GLU A 87 18.37 -13.70 -8.73
N ALA A 88 17.55 -12.66 -8.91
CA ALA A 88 18.03 -11.30 -9.15
C ALA A 88 18.92 -10.77 -8.00
N LYS A 89 18.63 -11.14 -6.75
CA LYS A 89 19.47 -10.78 -5.59
C LYS A 89 20.80 -11.53 -5.58
N MET A 90 20.80 -12.84 -5.90
CA MET A 90 22.01 -13.65 -5.91
C MET A 90 22.98 -13.24 -7.02
N ALA A 91 22.44 -12.71 -8.11
CA ALA A 91 23.19 -12.10 -9.22
C ALA A 91 23.96 -10.82 -8.85
N GLY A 92 24.02 -10.42 -7.57
CA GLY A 92 24.89 -9.36 -7.05
C GLY A 92 26.11 -9.85 -6.24
N THR A 93 26.25 -11.16 -5.98
CA THR A 93 27.25 -11.65 -5.01
C THR A 93 28.68 -11.48 -5.53
N ALA A 94 29.53 -10.76 -4.79
CA ALA A 94 30.94 -10.64 -5.11
C ALA A 94 31.63 -12.00 -4.93
N VAL A 95 32.12 -12.57 -6.03
CA VAL A 95 32.87 -13.83 -5.99
C VAL A 95 34.35 -13.49 -5.84
N LYS A 96 34.92 -13.83 -4.68
CA LYS A 96 36.37 -13.78 -4.48
C LYS A 96 36.95 -15.07 -5.05
N ILE A 97 37.58 -14.99 -6.22
CA ILE A 97 38.30 -16.12 -6.80
C ILE A 97 39.75 -16.03 -6.27
N GLU A 98 40.12 -16.97 -5.40
CA GLU A 98 41.52 -17.14 -4.99
C GLU A 98 42.13 -18.24 -5.87
N LEU A 99 43.07 -17.88 -6.76
CA LEU A 99 43.81 -18.84 -7.56
C LEU A 99 45.19 -19.08 -6.91
N PRO A 100 45.49 -20.25 -6.34
CA PRO A 100 46.67 -20.46 -5.49
C PRO A 100 48.03 -20.39 -6.21
N GLU A 101 48.06 -20.44 -7.55
CA GLU A 101 49.29 -20.75 -8.30
C GLU A 101 49.87 -19.59 -9.12
N LEU A 102 49.20 -18.44 -9.18
CA LEU A 102 49.72 -17.25 -9.84
C LEU A 102 49.76 -16.11 -8.81
N SER A 103 50.91 -15.43 -8.70
CA SER A 103 51.11 -14.20 -7.92
C SER A 103 50.30 -13.04 -8.52
N MET A 104 48.99 -13.19 -8.58
CA MET A 104 48.04 -12.22 -9.09
C MET A 104 47.18 -11.74 -7.92
N GLU A 105 47.08 -10.43 -7.77
CA GLU A 105 46.27 -9.79 -6.72
C GLU A 105 44.79 -10.22 -6.90
N PRO A 106 44.08 -10.61 -5.84
CA PRO A 106 42.72 -11.13 -5.94
C PRO A 106 41.80 -10.13 -6.64
N GLN A 107 41.25 -10.53 -7.79
CA GLN A 107 40.36 -9.70 -8.57
C GLN A 107 38.93 -9.81 -8.03
N LEU A 108 38.41 -8.72 -7.45
CA LEU A 108 37.05 -8.65 -6.95
C LEU A 108 36.09 -8.40 -8.13
N ILE A 109 35.40 -9.44 -8.60
CA ILE A 109 34.31 -9.26 -9.58
C ILE A 109 33.08 -8.82 -8.80
N LYS A 110 32.70 -7.54 -8.95
CA LYS A 110 31.42 -7.02 -8.45
C LYS A 110 30.34 -7.39 -9.46
N LEU A 111 29.46 -8.28 -9.06
CA LEU A 111 28.18 -8.49 -9.72
C LEU A 111 27.21 -7.38 -9.26
N ASP A 112 26.35 -6.90 -10.15
CA ASP A 112 25.48 -5.77 -9.86
C ASP A 112 24.38 -6.12 -8.85
N GLN A 113 24.27 -5.32 -7.78
CA GLN A 113 23.27 -5.51 -6.74
C GLN A 113 21.86 -5.11 -7.24
N PRO A 114 20.78 -5.81 -6.83
CA PRO A 114 19.41 -5.41 -7.16
C PRO A 114 19.14 -3.97 -6.70
N GLY A 115 18.29 -3.25 -7.43
CA GLY A 115 17.92 -1.90 -7.05
C GLY A 115 17.18 -1.85 -5.69
N PRO A 116 17.12 -0.67 -5.04
CA PRO A 116 16.55 -0.55 -3.70
C PRO A 116 15.06 -0.92 -3.62
N LEU A 117 14.27 -0.67 -4.67
CA LEU A 117 12.86 -1.07 -4.71
C LEU A 117 12.75 -2.59 -4.89
N THR A 118 13.51 -3.17 -5.82
CA THR A 118 13.57 -4.63 -6.04
C THR A 118 13.98 -5.36 -4.76
N LEU A 119 15.00 -4.86 -4.08
CA LEU A 119 15.48 -5.43 -2.82
C LEU A 119 14.44 -5.34 -1.70
N ALA A 120 13.78 -4.18 -1.55
CA ALA A 120 12.72 -4.00 -0.56
C ALA A 120 11.52 -4.91 -0.83
N MET A 121 11.18 -5.14 -2.10
CA MET A 121 10.11 -6.07 -2.49
C MET A 121 10.49 -7.51 -2.12
N TYR A 122 11.72 -7.94 -2.42
CA TYR A 122 12.20 -9.26 -2.05
C TYR A 122 12.19 -9.49 -0.53
N GLN A 123 12.66 -8.50 0.24
CA GLN A 123 12.63 -8.55 1.70
C GLN A 123 11.20 -8.67 2.24
N PHE A 124 10.26 -7.89 1.70
CA PHE A 124 8.86 -7.96 2.06
C PHE A 124 8.25 -9.35 1.79
N LEU A 125 8.49 -9.91 0.60
CA LEU A 125 7.98 -11.24 0.24
C LEU A 125 8.56 -12.33 1.14
N THR A 126 9.84 -12.20 1.51
CA THR A 126 10.51 -13.11 2.45
C THR A 126 9.89 -13.01 3.84
N GLU A 127 9.68 -11.78 4.34
CA GLU A 127 9.05 -11.54 5.65
C GLU A 127 7.63 -12.12 5.72
N MET A 128 6.83 -11.96 4.66
CA MET A 128 5.48 -12.52 4.57
C MET A 128 5.43 -14.03 4.74
N GLN A 129 6.49 -14.74 4.32
CA GLN A 129 6.56 -16.20 4.43
C GLN A 129 7.18 -16.68 5.74
N GLU A 130 8.25 -16.02 6.19
CA GLU A 130 9.07 -16.51 7.29
C GLU A 130 8.58 -16.01 8.66
N THR A 131 7.78 -14.94 8.68
CA THR A 131 7.34 -14.36 9.94
C THR A 131 6.41 -15.29 10.71
N LYS A 132 6.71 -15.46 12.00
CA LYS A 132 5.82 -16.11 12.96
C LYS A 132 4.73 -15.16 13.46
N ARG A 133 4.87 -13.85 13.22
CA ARG A 133 3.88 -12.85 13.61
C ARG A 133 2.65 -12.98 12.71
N GLY A 134 1.48 -12.58 13.21
CA GLY A 134 0.25 -12.53 12.42
C GLY A 134 0.18 -11.32 11.48
N VAL A 135 1.05 -10.32 11.65
CA VAL A 135 1.00 -9.04 10.93
C VAL A 135 2.41 -8.60 10.50
N VAL A 136 2.54 -8.14 9.25
CA VAL A 136 3.74 -7.54 8.66
C VAL A 136 3.56 -6.03 8.47
N THR A 137 4.62 -5.26 8.65
CA THR A 137 4.59 -3.79 8.53
C THR A 137 5.51 -3.32 7.40
N PRO A 138 4.99 -3.12 6.18
CA PRO A 138 5.80 -2.91 4.96
C PRO A 138 6.29 -1.46 4.80
N LYS A 139 6.89 -0.88 5.84
CA LYS A 139 7.35 0.54 5.85
C LYS A 139 8.42 0.82 4.81
N GLU A 140 9.42 -0.04 4.71
CA GLU A 140 10.55 0.16 3.78
C GLU A 140 10.09 0.09 2.33
N LEU A 141 9.31 -0.94 1.98
CA LEU A 141 8.76 -1.08 0.64
C LEU A 141 7.87 0.11 0.25
N PHE A 142 6.99 0.55 1.16
CA PHE A 142 6.15 1.72 0.92
C PHE A 142 6.99 3.00 0.75
N ALA A 143 8.07 3.17 1.51
CA ALA A 143 8.98 4.29 1.36
C ALA A 143 9.67 4.30 -0.01
N GLN A 144 10.11 3.14 -0.52
CA GLN A 144 10.72 3.03 -1.85
C GLN A 144 9.72 3.34 -2.97
N VAL A 145 8.47 2.88 -2.85
CA VAL A 145 7.39 3.26 -3.76
C VAL A 145 7.17 4.77 -3.76
N CYS A 146 7.12 5.40 -2.59
CA CYS A 146 6.96 6.86 -2.48
C CYS A 146 8.13 7.64 -3.09
N LYS A 147 9.35 7.09 -3.10
CA LYS A 147 10.51 7.72 -3.76
C LYS A 147 10.37 7.68 -5.29
N LYS A 148 9.83 6.60 -5.85
CA LYS A 148 9.61 6.46 -7.30
C LYS A 148 8.39 7.22 -7.79
N ALA A 149 7.34 7.28 -6.97
CA ALA A 149 6.09 7.94 -7.30
C ALA A 149 5.58 8.76 -6.11
N ILE A 150 5.96 10.04 -6.10
CA ILE A 150 5.65 10.99 -5.03
C ILE A 150 4.15 11.10 -4.71
N ARG A 151 3.28 10.79 -5.67
CA ARG A 151 1.82 10.85 -5.51
C ARG A 151 1.30 9.94 -4.39
N PHE A 152 1.99 8.84 -4.11
CA PHE A 152 1.58 7.88 -3.09
C PHE A 152 2.00 8.28 -1.67
N LYS A 153 2.80 9.33 -1.50
CA LYS A 153 3.23 9.84 -0.20
C LYS A 153 2.11 10.61 0.53
N GLY A 154 1.11 11.10 -0.20
CA GLY A 154 -0.01 11.85 0.37
C GLY A 154 -1.05 10.97 1.04
N TYR A 155 -1.85 11.56 1.93
CA TYR A 155 -3.01 10.89 2.56
C TYR A 155 -4.27 10.87 1.67
N GLN A 156 -4.12 11.07 0.36
CA GLN A 156 -5.24 11.02 -0.58
C GLN A 156 -5.61 9.57 -0.90
N GLN A 157 -6.85 9.34 -1.34
CA GLN A 157 -7.24 8.04 -1.90
C GLN A 157 -6.44 7.79 -3.19
N GLN A 158 -6.01 6.54 -3.37
CA GLN A 158 -5.19 6.13 -4.50
C GLN A 158 -5.80 4.89 -5.16
N ASP A 159 -5.51 4.73 -6.45
CA ASP A 159 -5.89 3.56 -7.22
C ASP A 159 -4.83 2.45 -7.04
N SER A 160 -5.27 1.26 -6.61
CA SER A 160 -4.41 0.08 -6.46
C SER A 160 -3.82 -0.41 -7.79
N HIS A 161 -4.58 -0.30 -8.89
CA HIS A 161 -4.10 -0.70 -10.21
C HIS A 161 -2.97 0.23 -10.68
N GLU A 162 -3.13 1.54 -10.44
CA GLU A 162 -2.09 2.50 -10.74
C GLU A 162 -0.82 2.22 -9.94
N LEU A 163 -0.95 1.96 -8.63
CA LEU A 163 0.17 1.54 -7.79
C LEU A 163 0.89 0.30 -8.35
N LEU A 164 0.14 -0.74 -8.72
CA LEU A 164 0.72 -1.98 -9.25
C LEU A 164 1.58 -1.70 -10.48
N ARG A 165 1.07 -0.88 -11.41
CA ARG A 165 1.81 -0.48 -12.60
C ARG A 165 3.11 0.24 -12.24
N TYR A 166 3.06 1.26 -11.37
CA TYR A 166 4.25 1.98 -10.94
C TYR A 166 5.27 1.10 -10.22
N LEU A 167 4.82 0.15 -9.40
CA LEU A 167 5.68 -0.78 -8.69
C LEU A 167 6.45 -1.69 -9.66
N LEU A 168 5.74 -2.32 -10.60
CA LEU A 168 6.34 -3.24 -11.57
C LEU A 168 7.25 -2.50 -12.56
N ASP A 169 6.81 -1.35 -13.07
CA ASP A 169 7.62 -0.49 -13.95
C ASP A 169 8.88 0.00 -13.21
N GLY A 170 8.74 0.34 -11.92
CA GLY A 170 9.84 0.78 -11.06
C GLY A 170 10.90 -0.30 -10.85
N MET A 171 10.48 -1.53 -10.52
CA MET A 171 11.40 -2.67 -10.37
C MET A 171 12.04 -3.03 -11.71
N ARG A 172 11.26 -3.07 -12.79
CA ARG A 172 11.79 -3.33 -14.14
C ARG A 172 12.84 -2.31 -14.55
N SER A 173 12.60 -1.03 -14.27
CA SER A 173 13.56 0.04 -14.58
C SER A 173 14.86 -0.14 -13.80
N GLU A 174 14.80 -0.55 -12.53
CA GLU A 174 16.00 -0.80 -11.72
C GLU A 174 16.87 -1.94 -12.27
N GLU A 175 16.28 -2.95 -12.91
CA GLU A 175 17.01 -4.09 -13.44
C GLU A 175 17.41 -3.93 -14.93
N MET A 176 16.71 -3.10 -15.71
CA MET A 176 17.04 -2.84 -17.13
C MET A 176 18.02 -1.69 -17.35
N GLN A 177 18.20 -0.80 -16.38
CA GLN A 177 19.01 0.41 -16.52
C GLN A 177 20.46 0.22 -16.01
N LYS A 178 20.88 -1.04 -15.91
CA LYS A 178 22.24 -1.52 -15.59
C LYS A 178 22.89 -2.03 -16.87
#